data_AF-A0A1C6EE90-F1
#
_entry.id   AF-A0A1C6EE90-F1
#
_cell.length_a   1.000
_cell.length_b   1.000
_cell.length_c   1.000
_cell.angle_alpha   90.00
_cell.angle_beta   90.00
_cell.angle_gamma   90.00
#
_symmetry.space_group_name_H-M   'P 1'
#
loop_
_entity.id
_entity.type
_entity.pdbx_description
1 polymer ?
#
loop_
_entity_poly.entity_id
_entity_poly.type
_entity_poly.pdbx_seq_one_letter_code
_entity_poly.pdbx_strand_id
1 'polypeptide(L)' 'MAQIFRVERTKNFTVMSNHHFKNKNLTLKAKGLLSLMLSLPDDWYYNMQGLATLSRDGIDSVRSAIFKFR' A
#
# COMPACT_ATOMS: atom_id res chain seq x y z
N MET A 1 23.71 14.80 -18.04
CA MET A 1 22.92 13.57 -18.24
C MET A 1 22.86 12.85 -16.89
N ALA A 2 21.68 12.70 -16.28
CA ALA A 2 21.56 12.02 -14.99
C ALA A 2 21.53 10.50 -15.24
N GLN A 3 22.55 9.78 -14.76
CA GLN A 3 22.62 8.33 -14.85
C GLN A 3 21.64 7.74 -13.82
N ILE A 4 20.53 7.18 -14.28
CA ILE A 4 19.54 6.54 -13.42
C ILE A 4 20.06 5.15 -13.04
N PHE A 5 20.56 5.01 -11.81
CA PHE A 5 20.85 3.71 -11.22
C PHE A 5 19.54 3.09 -10.73
N ARG A 6 18.87 2.33 -11.60
CA ARG A 6 17.77 1.46 -11.16
C ARG A 6 18.40 0.22 -10.51
N VAL A 7 18.27 0.11 -9.20
CA VAL A 7 18.52 -1.16 -8.51
C VAL A 7 17.43 -2.13 -8.96
N GLU A 8 17.78 -3.10 -9.78
CA GLU A 8 16.87 -4.19 -10.16
C GLU A 8 16.60 -5.03 -8.90
N ARG A 9 15.48 -4.77 -8.24
CA ARG A 9 14.96 -5.66 -7.22
C ARG A 9 14.27 -6.79 -7.97
N THR A 10 14.83 -8.00 -7.91
CA THR A 10 14.26 -9.18 -8.60
C THR A 10 13.40 -10.05 -7.68
N LYS A 11 13.41 -9.80 -6.36
CA LYS A 11 12.64 -10.54 -5.35
C LYS A 11 12.15 -9.61 -4.24
N ASN A 12 11.03 -9.97 -3.59
CA ASN A 12 10.45 -9.29 -2.43
C ASN A 12 10.18 -7.79 -2.63
N PHE A 13 9.56 -7.43 -3.75
CA PHE A 13 9.15 -6.05 -4.05
C PHE A 13 7.73 -6.04 -4.60
N THR A 14 7.03 -4.94 -4.35
CA THR A 14 5.67 -4.73 -4.86
C THR A 14 5.71 -3.71 -6.00
N VAL A 15 5.22 -4.10 -7.18
CA VAL A 15 4.99 -3.18 -8.29
C VAL A 15 3.55 -2.71 -8.21
N MET A 16 3.36 -1.39 -8.17
CA MET A 16 2.02 -0.78 -8.16
C MET A 16 1.93 0.33 -9.21
N SER A 17 0.74 0.50 -9.79
CA SER A 17 0.50 1.52 -10.80
C SER A 17 0.67 2.94 -10.24
N ASN A 18 1.37 3.79 -11.00
CA ASN A 18 1.54 5.22 -10.70
C ASN A 18 0.22 6.01 -10.68
N HIS A 19 -0.85 5.47 -11.25
CA HIS A 19 -2.17 6.12 -11.22
C HIS A 19 -2.61 6.44 -9.78
N HIS A 20 -2.44 5.50 -8.85
CA HIS A 20 -2.81 5.69 -7.44
C HIS A 20 -1.97 6.78 -6.77
N PHE A 21 -0.66 6.85 -7.07
CA PHE A 21 0.20 7.89 -6.54
C PHE A 21 -0.16 9.28 -7.06
N LYS A 22 -0.58 9.39 -8.33
CA LYS A 22 -1.00 10.64 -8.96
C LYS A 22 -2.42 11.06 -8.56
N ASN A 23 -3.25 10.14 -8.09
CA ASN A 23 -4.58 10.46 -7.60
C ASN A 23 -4.50 11.32 -6.33
N LYS A 24 -4.98 12.57 -6.42
CA LYS A 24 -5.00 13.55 -5.32
C LYS A 24 -6.14 13.30 -4.32
N ASN A 25 -7.14 12.50 -4.68
CA ASN A 25 -8.26 12.15 -3.80
C ASN A 25 -7.86 11.06 -2.78
N LEU A 26 -6.75 10.34 -3.04
CA LEU A 26 -6.19 9.37 -2.13
C LEU A 26 -5.23 10.03 -1.14
N THR A 27 -5.44 9.76 0.15
CA THR A 27 -4.51 10.15 1.20
C THR A 27 -3.23 9.31 1.11
N LEU A 28 -2.12 9.82 1.65
CA LEU A 28 -0.87 9.04 1.75
C LEU A 28 -1.10 7.74 2.54
N LYS A 29 -1.96 7.78 3.55
CA LYS A 29 -2.37 6.60 4.32
C LYS A 29 -3.06 5.55 3.44
N ALA A 30 -4.01 5.96 2.59
CA ALA A 30 -4.64 5.03 1.65
C ALA A 30 -3.63 4.46 0.63
N LYS A 31 -2.71 5.28 0.12
CA LYS A 31 -1.63 4.81 -0.76
C LYS A 31 -0.73 3.79 -0.07
N GLY A 32 -0.35 4.04 1.17
CA GLY A 32 0.44 3.13 2.01
C GLY A 32 -0.30 1.82 2.27
N LEU A 33 -1.57 1.88 2.65
CA LEU A 33 -2.39 0.69 2.86
C LEU A 33 -2.51 -0.15 1.58
N LEU A 34 -2.71 0.48 0.42
CA LEU A 34 -2.74 -0.23 -0.86
C LEU A 34 -1.41 -0.95 -1.14
N SER A 35 -0.27 -0.26 -0.91
CA SER A 35 1.04 -0.88 -1.11
C SER A 35 1.27 -2.08 -0.18
N LEU A 36 0.80 -2.01 1.05
CA LEU A 36 0.84 -3.11 2.00
C LEU A 36 -0.03 -4.27 1.52
N MET A 37 -1.28 -4.00 1.13
CA MET A 37 -2.22 -5.02 0.66
C MET A 37 -1.70 -5.78 -0.58
N LEU A 38 -1.02 -5.08 -1.49
CA LEU A 38 -0.38 -5.65 -2.69
C LEU A 38 0.91 -6.42 -2.39
N SER A 39 1.48 -6.28 -1.19
CA SER A 39 2.66 -7.05 -0.76
C SER A 39 2.32 -8.38 -0.08
N LEU A 40 1.04 -8.57 0.27
CA LEU A 40 0.54 -9.76 0.95
C LEU A 40 0.27 -10.88 -0.06
N PRO A 41 0.33 -12.16 0.35
CA PRO A 41 0.01 -13.28 -0.52
C PRO A 41 -1.48 -13.30 -0.86
N ASP A 42 -1.84 -13.93 -1.99
CA ASP A 42 -3.21 -13.95 -2.51
C ASP A 42 -4.22 -14.65 -1.58
N ASP A 43 -3.74 -15.56 -0.73
CA ASP A 43 -4.53 -16.29 0.27
C ASP A 43 -4.69 -15.51 1.59
N TRP A 44 -4.19 -14.28 1.66
CA TRP A 44 -4.30 -13.48 2.87
C TRP A 44 -5.76 -13.11 3.15
N TYR A 45 -6.22 -13.46 4.35
CA TYR A 45 -7.56 -13.07 4.82
C TYR A 45 -7.61 -11.57 5.11
N TYR A 46 -8.03 -10.79 4.12
CA TYR A 46 -8.21 -9.34 4.22
C TYR A 46 -9.31 -8.97 5.23
N ASN A 47 -8.93 -8.87 6.49
CA ASN A 47 -9.75 -8.31 7.56
C ASN A 47 -9.07 -7.08 8.17
N MET A 48 -9.88 -6.12 8.63
CA MET A 48 -9.39 -4.83 9.12
C MET A 48 -8.50 -4.99 10.36
N GLN A 49 -8.81 -5.94 11.24
CA GLN A 49 -8.03 -6.21 12.45
C GLN A 49 -6.62 -6.69 12.09
N GLY A 50 -6.52 -7.65 11.17
CA GLY A 50 -5.26 -8.22 10.69
C GLY A 50 -4.41 -7.15 10.01
N LEU A 51 -4.99 -6.35 9.11
CA LEU A 51 -4.29 -5.21 8.51
C LEU A 51 -3.79 -4.21 9.56
N ALA A 52 -4.55 -3.99 10.63
CA ALA A 52 -4.15 -3.11 11.73
C ALA A 52 -3.00 -3.67 12.57
N THR A 53 -2.77 -4.98 12.57
CA THR A 53 -1.60 -5.58 13.24
C THR A 53 -0.31 -5.41 12.44
N LEU A 54 -0.40 -5.10 11.14
CA LEU A 54 0.75 -4.94 10.25
C LEU A 54 1.35 -3.52 10.30
N SER A 55 0.69 -2.56 10.96
CA SER A 55 1.23 -1.21 11.16
C SER A 55 0.98 -0.70 12.57
N ARG A 56 1.78 0.29 13.01
CA ARG A 56 1.59 0.93 14.32
C ARG A 56 0.44 1.95 14.34
N ASP A 57 -0.25 2.12 13.21
CA ASP A 57 -1.27 3.17 13.08
C ASP A 57 -2.62 2.75 13.67
N GLY A 58 -2.82 1.46 13.96
CA GLY A 58 -4.01 0.94 14.59
C GLY A 58 -5.25 0.88 13.67
N ILE A 59 -6.35 0.34 14.22
CA ILE A 59 -7.53 -0.07 13.45
C ILE A 59 -8.32 1.10 12.85
N ASP A 60 -8.43 2.22 13.57
CA ASP A 60 -9.17 3.39 13.07
C ASP A 60 -8.43 4.04 11.89
N SER A 61 -7.10 3.96 11.90
CA SER A 61 -6.29 4.40 10.78
C SER A 61 -6.56 3.56 9.53
N VAL A 62 -6.55 2.23 9.65
CA VAL A 62 -6.90 1.31 8.56
C VAL A 62 -8.32 1.56 8.05
N ARG A 63 -9.30 1.73 8.95
CA ARG A 63 -10.69 2.03 8.59
C ARG A 63 -10.81 3.34 7.78
N SER A 64 -10.13 4.40 8.22
CA SER A 64 -10.13 5.70 7.54
C SER A 64 -9.49 5.64 6.13
N ALA A 65 -8.52 4.74 5.95
CA ALA A 65 -7.85 4.54 4.67
C ALA A 65 -8.73 3.77 3.68
N ILE A 66 -9.40 2.70 4.14
CA ILE A 66 -10.29 1.88 3.30
C ILE A 66 -11.45 2.69 2.74
N PHE A 67 -12.00 3.63 3.52
CA PHE A 67 -13.08 4.50 3.06
C PHE A 67 -12.73 5.29 1.79
N LYS A 68 -11.44 5.55 1.52
CA LYS A 68 -10.97 6.26 0.33
C LYS A 68 -10.85 5.41 -0.93
N PHE A 69 -11.02 4.08 -0.82
CA PHE A 69 -11.07 3.19 -1.98
C PHE A 69 -12.49 3.00 -2.55
N ARG A 70 -13.52 3.49 -1.85
CA ARG A 70 -14.88 3.61 -2.38
C ARG A 70 -15.04 4.92 -3.15
#